data_AF-A0A930W1E9-F1
#
_entry.id   AF-A0A930W1E9-F1
#
_cell.length_a   1.000
_cell.length_b   1.000
_cell.length_c   1.000
_cell.angle_alpha   90.00
_cell.angle_beta   90.00
_cell.angle_gamma   90.00
#
_symmetry.space_group_name_H-M   'P 1'
#
loop_
_entity.id
_entity.type
_entity.pdbx_description
1 polymer ?
#
loop_
_entity_poly.entity_id
_entity_poly.type
_entity_poly.pdbx_seq_one_letter_code
_entity_poly.pdbx_strand_id
1 'polypeptide(L)'
;GMEERMTNQLSGGQQQRVALARALVIEPSVLLFDEPLSNLDAKLRVDMRNEIRRIQQEAGITAIYVTHDQSEAMALSDNIIIMKKGVVDQIGDPQTVYYHPADEFVADFIGESNFLHATVTDKIDADTALCRFEGQDFEVCGCSHVEKGSACCIVLRPESARLADTGVLSCEVVLSRFMGHYQNYQVMVGDTLIKITDFNPRTHKIYNVGDHAFVDFTKDEVHVL
;
A
#
# COMPACT_ATOMS: atom_id res chain seq x y z
N GLY A 1 -3.54 39.36 5.71
CA GLY A 1 -4.56 38.62 6.52
C GLY A 1 -4.00 37.90 7.74
N MET A 2 -2.82 37.27 7.63
CA MET A 2 -2.09 36.64 8.75
C MET A 2 -0.87 37.47 9.20
N GLU A 3 -0.66 38.65 8.63
CA GLU A 3 0.60 39.43 8.76
C GLU A 3 0.84 40.01 10.16
N GLU A 4 -0.19 40.11 11.02
CA GLU A 4 -0.07 40.68 12.37
C GLU A 4 -0.09 39.64 13.50
N ARG A 5 -0.23 38.34 13.20
CA ARG A 5 -0.31 37.29 14.23
C ARG A 5 1.06 36.71 14.55
N MET A 6 1.37 36.58 15.83
CA MET A 6 2.59 35.89 16.28
C MET A 6 2.49 34.39 15.96
N THR A 7 3.62 33.74 15.69
CA THR A 7 3.68 32.32 15.27
C THR A 7 3.00 31.37 16.26
N ASN A 8 3.01 31.69 17.56
CA ASN A 8 2.33 30.94 18.62
C ASN A 8 0.79 31.07 18.63
N GLN A 9 0.21 31.92 17.78
CA GLN A 9 -1.24 32.11 17.63
C GLN A 9 -1.81 31.42 16.38
N LEU A 10 -0.97 30.76 15.61
CA LEU A 10 -1.34 30.05 14.38
C LEU A 10 -1.51 28.55 14.68
N SER A 11 -2.53 27.92 14.07
CA SER A 11 -2.60 26.45 14.07
C SER A 11 -1.44 25.85 13.27
N GLY A 12 -1.10 24.57 13.48
CA GLY A 12 0.01 23.92 12.77
C GLY A 12 -0.08 24.06 11.25
N GLY A 13 -1.28 23.92 10.67
CA GLY A 13 -1.51 24.09 9.23
C GLY A 13 -1.45 25.54 8.75
N GLN A 14 -1.71 26.52 9.63
CA GLN A 14 -1.47 27.93 9.32
C GLN A 14 0.01 28.25 9.35
N GLN A 15 0.77 27.71 10.30
CA GLN A 15 2.23 27.83 10.33
C GLN A 15 2.85 27.20 9.08
N GLN A 16 2.37 26.03 8.66
CA GLN A 16 2.79 25.33 7.44
C GLN A 16 2.60 26.21 6.20
N ARG A 17 1.41 26.83 6.05
CA ARG A 17 1.10 27.71 4.92
C ARG A 17 2.01 28.94 4.88
N VAL A 18 2.28 29.54 6.04
CA VAL A 18 3.22 30.67 6.12
C VAL A 18 4.65 30.23 5.77
N ALA A 19 5.09 29.05 6.22
CA ALA A 19 6.41 28.51 5.89
C ALA A 19 6.55 28.24 4.39
N LEU A 20 5.55 27.62 3.77
CA LEU A 20 5.53 27.35 2.33
C LEU A 20 5.50 28.65 1.51
N ALA A 21 4.65 29.60 1.87
CA ALA A 21 4.62 30.91 1.20
C ALA A 21 5.97 31.62 1.29
N ARG A 22 6.64 31.58 2.45
CA ARG A 22 7.99 32.13 2.62
C ARG A 22 9.02 31.44 1.73
N ALA A 23 8.92 30.13 1.55
CA ALA A 23 9.81 29.36 0.68
C ALA A 23 9.57 29.66 -0.81
N LEU A 24 8.35 30.01 -1.20
CA LEU A 24 7.99 30.28 -2.60
C LEU A 24 8.28 31.71 -3.05
N VAL A 25 8.22 32.69 -2.14
CA VAL A 25 8.50 34.10 -2.45
C VAL A 25 9.92 34.32 -2.97
N ILE A 26 10.85 33.42 -2.66
CA ILE A 26 12.24 33.47 -3.16
C ILE A 26 12.42 32.77 -4.52
N GLU A 27 11.34 32.28 -5.15
CA GLU A 27 11.32 31.59 -6.45
C GLU A 27 12.45 30.55 -6.61
N PRO A 28 12.54 29.55 -5.70
CA PRO A 28 13.65 28.62 -5.70
C PRO A 28 13.53 27.63 -6.87
N SER A 29 14.68 27.17 -7.39
CA SER A 29 14.69 26.12 -8.41
C SER A 29 14.27 24.74 -7.86
N VAL A 30 14.46 24.52 -6.56
CA VAL A 30 14.14 23.26 -5.87
C VAL A 30 13.57 23.56 -4.48
N LEU A 31 12.50 22.86 -4.10
CA LEU A 31 11.93 22.83 -2.76
C LEU A 31 12.30 21.52 -2.05
N LEU A 32 12.76 21.63 -0.80
CA LEU A 32 13.09 20.47 0.02
C LEU A 32 12.14 20.44 1.22
N PHE A 33 11.46 19.31 1.41
CA PHE A 33 10.57 19.06 2.53
C PHE A 33 11.12 17.90 3.35
N ASP A 34 11.32 18.13 4.65
CA ASP A 34 11.78 17.12 5.60
C ASP A 34 10.68 16.90 6.66
N GLU A 35 9.97 15.77 6.52
CA GLU A 35 8.82 15.35 7.34
C GLU A 35 7.83 16.48 7.71
N PRO A 36 7.40 17.31 6.73
CA PRO A 36 6.75 18.57 7.03
C PRO A 36 5.41 18.41 7.77
N LEU A 37 4.70 17.28 7.61
CA LEU A 37 3.35 17.08 8.16
C LEU A 37 3.31 16.16 9.40
N SER A 38 4.46 15.76 9.90
CA SER A 38 4.61 14.80 11.02
C SER A 38 3.94 15.28 12.32
N ASN A 39 3.89 16.59 12.55
CA ASN A 39 3.32 17.20 13.75
C ASN A 39 1.84 17.58 13.65
N LEU A 40 1.17 17.30 12.52
CA LEU A 40 -0.22 17.65 12.27
C LEU A 40 -1.16 16.48 12.58
N ASP A 41 -2.39 16.81 13.01
CA ASP A 41 -3.45 15.83 13.14
C ASP A 41 -3.87 15.25 11.77
N ALA A 42 -4.52 14.09 11.78
CA ALA A 42 -4.84 13.33 10.58
C ALA A 42 -5.67 14.12 9.55
N LYS A 43 -6.66 14.91 10.00
CA LYS A 43 -7.52 15.68 9.10
C LYS A 43 -6.72 16.80 8.44
N LEU A 44 -5.98 17.54 9.26
CA LEU A 44 -5.15 18.64 8.77
C LEU A 44 -4.02 18.17 7.87
N ARG A 45 -3.47 16.97 8.10
CA ARG A 45 -2.47 16.32 7.25
C ARG A 45 -3.02 16.05 5.84
N VAL A 46 -4.26 15.58 5.72
CA VAL A 46 -4.90 15.38 4.41
C VAL A 46 -5.08 16.73 3.69
N ASP A 47 -5.62 17.73 4.39
CA ASP A 47 -5.83 19.06 3.80
C ASP A 47 -4.51 19.69 3.34
N MET A 48 -3.47 19.61 4.17
CA MET A 48 -2.16 20.18 3.85
C MET A 48 -1.42 19.42 2.74
N ARG A 49 -1.58 18.09 2.63
CA ARG A 49 -1.07 17.33 1.48
C ARG A 49 -1.61 17.89 0.16
N ASN A 50 -2.94 18.03 0.08
CA ASN A 50 -3.59 18.54 -1.12
C ASN A 50 -3.13 19.96 -1.45
N GLU A 51 -2.96 20.81 -0.44
CA GLU A 51 -2.47 22.18 -0.62
C GLU A 51 -1.02 22.22 -1.10
N ILE A 52 -0.12 21.42 -0.53
CA ILE A 52 1.28 21.32 -0.97
C ILE A 52 1.35 20.88 -2.43
N ARG A 53 0.63 19.83 -2.82
CA ARG A 53 0.60 19.33 -4.19
C ARG A 53 0.08 20.39 -5.16
N ARG A 54 -1.03 21.06 -4.81
CA ARG A 54 -1.60 22.13 -5.65
C ARG A 54 -0.60 23.26 -5.87
N ILE A 55 0.00 23.75 -4.79
CA ILE A 55 0.95 24.86 -4.83
C ILE A 55 2.21 24.48 -5.62
N GLN A 56 2.74 23.27 -5.42
CA GLN A 56 3.90 22.79 -6.16
C GLN A 56 3.61 22.69 -7.67
N GLN A 57 2.42 22.20 -8.04
CA GLN A 57 1.98 22.11 -9.43
C GLN A 57 1.75 23.49 -10.05
N GLU A 58 1.09 24.41 -9.34
CA GLU A 58 0.86 25.79 -9.79
C GLU A 58 2.17 26.55 -9.99
N ALA A 59 3.16 26.34 -9.11
CA ALA A 59 4.46 26.98 -9.19
C ALA A 59 5.40 26.32 -10.21
N GLY A 60 5.17 25.06 -10.59
CA GLY A 60 6.03 24.32 -11.51
C GLY A 60 7.44 24.04 -10.98
N ILE A 61 7.61 24.01 -9.65
CA ILE A 61 8.92 23.87 -9.00
C ILE A 61 9.22 22.39 -8.73
N THR A 62 10.48 21.97 -8.91
CA THR A 62 10.92 20.62 -8.51
C THR A 62 10.92 20.51 -6.99
N ALA A 63 10.28 19.49 -6.44
CA ALA A 63 10.23 19.26 -4.99
C ALA A 63 10.80 17.88 -4.63
N ILE A 64 11.59 17.83 -3.55
CA ILE A 64 12.01 16.60 -2.89
C ILE A 64 11.29 16.55 -1.54
N TYR A 65 10.57 15.46 -1.30
CA TYR A 65 9.77 15.28 -0.09
C TYR A 65 10.24 14.02 0.65
N VAL A 66 10.67 14.19 1.89
CA VAL A 66 11.11 13.09 2.77
C VAL A 66 10.02 12.84 3.81
N THR A 67 9.60 11.58 3.95
CA THR A 67 8.58 11.16 4.89
C THR A 67 8.72 9.69 5.24
N HIS A 68 8.21 9.32 6.41
CA HIS A 68 7.99 7.93 6.81
C HIS A 68 6.53 7.49 6.63
N ASP A 69 5.64 8.38 6.16
CA ASP A 69 4.22 8.08 5.93
C ASP A 69 3.98 7.64 4.47
N GLN A 70 3.55 6.39 4.31
CA GLN A 70 3.27 5.77 3.01
C GLN A 70 2.18 6.53 2.22
N SER A 71 1.15 7.02 2.91
CA SER A 71 0.03 7.73 2.28
C SER A 71 0.44 9.12 1.79
N GLU A 72 1.46 9.73 2.40
CA GLU A 72 2.08 10.95 1.88
C GLU A 72 2.89 10.66 0.62
N ALA A 73 3.76 9.66 0.66
CA ALA A 73 4.57 9.26 -0.48
C ALA A 73 3.70 8.94 -1.71
N MET A 74 2.62 8.17 -1.52
CA MET A 74 1.68 7.78 -2.58
C MET A 74 0.90 8.96 -3.18
N ALA A 75 0.47 9.91 -2.35
CA ALA A 75 -0.44 10.97 -2.79
C ALA A 75 0.29 12.19 -3.38
N LEU A 76 1.54 12.45 -2.97
CA LEU A 76 2.27 13.66 -3.33
C LEU A 76 3.29 13.47 -4.45
N SER A 77 3.78 12.25 -4.65
CA SER A 77 5.00 12.02 -5.41
C SER A 77 4.70 11.60 -6.85
N ASP A 78 5.46 12.14 -7.79
CA ASP A 78 5.51 11.64 -9.16
C ASP A 78 6.40 10.38 -9.27
N ASN A 79 7.46 10.34 -8.47
CA ASN A 79 8.35 9.20 -8.30
C ASN A 79 8.68 9.03 -6.82
N ILE A 80 8.77 7.79 -6.37
CA ILE A 80 9.09 7.39 -5.00
C ILE A 80 10.46 6.70 -5.01
N ILE A 81 11.31 7.09 -4.06
CA ILE A 81 12.59 6.42 -3.79
C ILE A 81 12.45 5.76 -2.42
N ILE A 82 12.40 4.43 -2.40
CA ILE A 82 12.37 3.65 -1.16
C ILE A 82 13.80 3.37 -0.73
N MET A 83 14.11 3.69 0.53
CA MET A 83 15.45 3.52 1.09
C MET A 83 15.43 2.59 2.29
N LYS A 84 16.41 1.69 2.35
CA LYS A 84 16.62 0.75 3.45
C LYS A 84 18.08 0.83 3.89
N LYS A 85 18.29 1.18 5.17
CA LYS A 85 19.64 1.31 5.76
C LYS A 85 20.59 2.24 4.96
N GLY A 86 20.03 3.31 4.39
CA GLY A 86 20.80 4.29 3.60
C GLY A 86 21.11 3.87 2.15
N VAL A 87 20.60 2.72 1.70
CA VAL A 87 20.70 2.25 0.31
C VAL A 87 19.34 2.37 -0.36
N VAL A 88 19.31 2.75 -1.64
CA VAL A 88 18.08 2.74 -2.44
C VAL A 88 17.69 1.30 -2.73
N ASP A 89 16.48 0.93 -2.33
CA ASP A 89 15.93 -0.40 -2.54
C ASP A 89 15.12 -0.47 -3.84
N GLN A 90 14.26 0.53 -4.06
CA GLN A 90 13.45 0.65 -5.28
C GLN A 90 13.18 2.10 -5.64
N ILE A 91 13.10 2.39 -6.94
CA ILE A 91 12.64 3.66 -7.49
C ILE A 91 11.52 3.35 -8.48
N GLY A 92 10.41 4.10 -8.41
CA GLY A 92 9.33 4.01 -9.38
C GLY A 92 8.22 5.02 -9.09
N ASP A 93 7.26 5.13 -9.99
CA ASP A 93 6.02 5.85 -9.71
C ASP A 93 5.22 5.13 -8.61
N PRO A 94 4.23 5.80 -7.98
CA PRO A 94 3.41 5.22 -6.91
C PRO A 94 2.78 3.87 -7.24
N GLN A 95 2.29 3.68 -8.48
CA GLN A 95 1.65 2.42 -8.88
C GLN A 95 2.68 1.32 -9.06
N THR A 96 3.81 1.62 -9.69
CA THR A 96 4.90 0.66 -9.89
C THR A 96 5.42 0.13 -8.55
N VAL A 97 5.71 1.00 -7.57
CA VAL A 97 6.23 0.53 -6.27
C VAL A 97 5.18 -0.22 -5.45
N TYR A 98 3.89 0.06 -5.66
CA TYR A 98 2.81 -0.62 -4.94
C TYR A 98 2.48 -2.00 -5.52
N TYR A 99 2.31 -2.08 -6.84
CA TYR A 99 1.88 -3.30 -7.53
C TYR A 99 3.03 -4.23 -7.89
N HIS A 100 4.24 -3.70 -8.08
CA HIS A 100 5.43 -4.48 -8.44
C HIS A 100 6.57 -4.19 -7.46
N PRO A 101 6.41 -4.54 -6.17
CA PRO A 101 7.48 -4.40 -5.20
C PRO A 101 8.66 -5.28 -5.58
N ALA A 102 9.88 -4.77 -5.38
CA ALA A 102 11.11 -5.46 -5.73
C ALA A 102 11.47 -6.60 -4.76
N ASP A 103 11.01 -6.51 -3.51
CA ASP A 103 11.19 -7.55 -2.49
C ASP A 103 10.06 -7.48 -1.44
N GLU A 104 10.07 -8.43 -0.50
CA GLU A 104 9.10 -8.48 0.61
C GLU A 104 9.16 -7.24 1.49
N PHE A 105 10.35 -6.62 1.65
CA PHE A 105 10.47 -5.43 2.47
C PHE A 105 9.77 -4.25 1.82
N VAL A 106 9.94 -4.03 0.51
CA VAL A 106 9.22 -2.96 -0.19
C VAL A 106 7.73 -3.23 -0.14
N ALA A 107 7.31 -4.48 -0.36
CA ALA A 107 5.90 -4.87 -0.29
C ALA A 107 5.26 -4.52 1.06
N ASP A 108 5.91 -4.87 2.19
CA ASP A 108 5.44 -4.61 3.55
C ASP A 108 5.60 -3.14 3.97
N PHE A 109 6.68 -2.48 3.51
CA PHE A 109 6.98 -1.10 3.84
C PHE A 109 6.00 -0.13 3.19
N ILE A 110 5.49 -0.44 2.00
CA ILE A 110 4.66 0.48 1.23
C ILE A 110 3.15 0.31 1.47
N GLY A 111 2.75 -0.80 2.09
CA GLY A 111 1.39 -1.11 2.47
C GLY A 111 1.30 -2.50 3.10
N GLU A 112 0.18 -2.79 3.77
CA GLU A 112 -0.01 -4.15 4.30
C GLU A 112 0.02 -5.19 3.17
N SER A 113 0.66 -6.33 3.44
CA SER A 113 0.78 -7.45 2.50
C SER A 113 0.60 -8.77 3.21
N ASN A 114 0.07 -9.75 2.50
CA ASN A 114 0.19 -11.16 2.86
C ASN A 114 1.27 -11.80 1.99
N PHE A 115 2.13 -12.60 2.61
CA PHE A 115 3.18 -13.34 1.93
C PHE A 115 2.82 -14.82 1.91
N LEU A 116 2.55 -15.35 0.73
CA LEU A 116 2.25 -16.77 0.53
C LEU A 116 3.50 -17.45 -0.01
N HIS A 117 4.25 -18.11 0.86
CA HIS A 117 5.44 -18.87 0.47
C HIS A 117 5.02 -20.17 -0.22
N ALA A 118 5.06 -20.18 -1.54
CA ALA A 118 4.56 -21.24 -2.38
C ALA A 118 5.68 -21.97 -3.13
N THR A 119 5.33 -23.07 -3.78
CA THR A 119 6.21 -23.76 -4.74
C THR A 119 5.54 -23.79 -6.10
N VAL A 120 6.27 -23.45 -7.15
CA VAL A 120 5.79 -23.55 -8.53
C VAL A 120 5.66 -25.03 -8.90
N THR A 121 4.44 -25.52 -9.08
CA THR A 121 4.18 -26.93 -9.42
C THR A 121 4.16 -27.17 -10.92
N ASP A 122 3.71 -26.18 -11.71
CA ASP A 122 3.76 -26.25 -13.16
C ASP A 122 3.81 -24.88 -13.84
N LYS A 123 4.28 -24.84 -15.09
CA LYS A 123 4.19 -23.64 -15.95
C LYS A 123 3.08 -23.88 -16.98
N ILE A 124 2.05 -23.04 -16.95
CA ILE A 124 0.92 -23.13 -17.89
C ILE A 124 1.33 -22.49 -19.22
N ASP A 125 1.96 -21.32 -19.14
CA ASP A 125 2.55 -20.62 -20.29
C ASP A 125 3.82 -19.84 -19.84
N ALA A 126 4.27 -18.88 -20.67
CA ALA A 126 5.46 -18.09 -20.37
C ALA A 126 5.32 -17.26 -19.09
N ASP A 127 4.13 -16.73 -18.79
CA ASP A 127 3.89 -15.77 -17.71
C ASP A 127 2.85 -16.24 -16.67
N THR A 128 2.19 -17.37 -16.91
CA THR A 128 1.26 -18.03 -15.99
C THR A 128 1.84 -19.34 -15.43
N ALA A 129 1.72 -19.54 -14.12
CA ALA A 129 2.12 -20.75 -13.42
C ALA A 129 1.04 -21.26 -12.47
N LEU A 130 1.10 -22.56 -12.19
CA LEU A 130 0.39 -23.17 -11.08
C LEU A 130 1.33 -23.21 -9.87
N CYS A 131 0.88 -22.65 -8.75
CA CYS A 131 1.61 -22.59 -7.49
C CYS A 131 0.88 -23.36 -6.41
N ARG A 132 1.64 -24.00 -5.51
CA ARG A 132 1.12 -24.71 -4.34
C ARG A 132 1.48 -23.98 -3.06
N PHE A 133 0.47 -23.69 -2.26
CA PHE A 133 0.58 -23.08 -0.94
C PHE A 133 -0.30 -23.86 0.05
N GLU A 134 0.25 -24.27 1.19
CA GLU A 134 -0.51 -25.00 2.24
C GLU A 134 -1.28 -26.22 1.68
N GLY A 135 -0.70 -26.91 0.68
CA GLY A 135 -1.30 -28.07 0.01
C GLY A 135 -2.40 -27.74 -1.03
N GLN A 136 -2.65 -26.47 -1.31
CA GLN A 136 -3.67 -25.99 -2.23
C GLN A 136 -3.03 -25.37 -3.47
N ASP A 137 -3.55 -25.72 -4.65
CA ASP A 137 -3.02 -25.27 -5.94
C ASP A 137 -3.83 -24.09 -6.50
N PHE A 138 -3.15 -23.10 -7.05
CA PHE A 138 -3.77 -21.93 -7.67
C PHE A 138 -2.91 -21.30 -8.76
N GLU A 139 -3.56 -20.59 -9.68
CA GLU A 139 -2.89 -19.92 -10.79
C GLU A 139 -2.38 -18.54 -10.38
N VAL A 140 -1.19 -18.19 -10.88
CA VAL A 140 -0.58 -16.85 -10.74
C VAL A 140 -0.09 -16.35 -12.09
N CYS A 141 -0.20 -15.04 -12.33
CA CYS A 141 0.33 -14.32 -13.49
C CYS A 141 1.64 -13.57 -13.12
N GLY A 142 2.38 -13.06 -14.09
CA GLY A 142 3.62 -12.29 -13.85
C GLY A 142 4.82 -13.13 -13.41
N CYS A 143 4.81 -14.44 -13.68
CA CYS A 143 5.76 -15.41 -13.15
C CYS A 143 6.82 -15.85 -14.18
N SER A 144 7.09 -15.03 -15.20
CA SER A 144 8.07 -15.32 -16.25
C SER A 144 9.50 -15.53 -15.77
N HIS A 145 9.86 -15.05 -14.59
CA HIS A 145 11.18 -15.16 -13.99
C HIS A 145 11.36 -16.37 -13.05
N VAL A 146 10.29 -17.13 -12.78
CA VAL A 146 10.32 -18.34 -11.93
C VAL A 146 10.17 -19.62 -12.75
N GLU A 147 10.81 -20.68 -12.26
CA GLU A 147 10.89 -21.98 -12.94
C GLU A 147 10.09 -23.05 -12.19
N LYS A 148 9.70 -24.11 -12.90
CA LYS A 148 9.01 -25.24 -12.27
C LYS A 148 9.87 -25.85 -11.16
N GLY A 149 9.26 -26.05 -9.99
CA GLY A 149 9.88 -26.61 -8.80
C GLY A 149 10.61 -25.59 -7.92
N SER A 150 10.68 -24.31 -8.31
CA SER A 150 11.26 -23.28 -7.44
C SER A 150 10.28 -22.91 -6.33
N ALA A 151 10.84 -22.58 -5.15
CA ALA A 151 10.11 -21.81 -4.16
C ALA A 151 9.92 -20.38 -4.68
N CYS A 152 8.76 -19.78 -4.42
CA CYS A 152 8.46 -18.39 -4.73
C CYS A 152 7.67 -17.75 -3.58
N CYS A 153 7.72 -16.43 -3.48
CA CYS A 153 6.87 -15.69 -2.56
C CYS A 153 5.80 -14.94 -3.36
N ILE A 154 4.55 -15.18 -3.02
CA ILE A 154 3.42 -14.53 -3.67
C ILE A 154 2.90 -13.45 -2.73
N VAL A 155 2.94 -12.21 -3.19
CA VAL A 155 2.41 -11.05 -2.49
C VAL A 155 0.93 -10.93 -2.82
N LEU A 156 0.09 -11.00 -1.80
CA LEU A 156 -1.35 -10.79 -1.88
C LEU A 156 -1.73 -9.61 -0.99
N ARG A 157 -2.16 -8.51 -1.59
CA ARG A 157 -2.66 -7.34 -0.84
C ARG A 157 -3.97 -7.69 -0.13
N PRO A 158 -4.21 -7.22 1.10
CA PRO A 158 -5.47 -7.50 1.81
C PRO A 158 -6.73 -7.12 1.04
N GLU A 159 -6.68 -6.04 0.27
CA GLU A 159 -7.78 -5.55 -0.58
C GLU A 159 -7.93 -6.29 -1.92
N SER A 160 -6.93 -7.09 -2.31
CA SER A 160 -6.97 -7.93 -3.51
C SER A 160 -7.69 -9.26 -3.29
N ALA A 161 -8.08 -9.56 -2.06
CA ALA A 161 -8.76 -10.79 -1.69
C ALA A 161 -10.14 -10.51 -1.10
N ARG A 162 -11.03 -11.50 -1.19
CA ARG A 162 -12.32 -11.50 -0.52
C ARG A 162 -12.66 -12.87 0.03
N LEU A 163 -13.65 -12.94 0.91
CA LEU A 163 -14.20 -14.21 1.37
C LEU A 163 -15.41 -14.60 0.53
N ALA A 164 -15.43 -15.87 0.12
CA ALA A 164 -16.48 -16.46 -0.69
C ALA A 164 -16.83 -17.87 -0.19
N ASP A 165 -18.02 -18.35 -0.58
CA ASP A 165 -18.45 -19.74 -0.30
C ASP A 165 -17.66 -20.75 -1.15
N THR A 166 -17.03 -20.29 -2.23
CA THR A 166 -16.12 -21.03 -3.11
C THR A 166 -15.01 -20.10 -3.55
N GLY A 167 -13.78 -20.58 -3.63
CA GLY A 167 -12.63 -19.76 -4.02
C GLY A 167 -11.37 -20.59 -4.14
N VAL A 168 -10.24 -19.91 -3.99
CA VAL A 168 -8.92 -20.46 -4.30
C VAL A 168 -8.34 -21.20 -3.11
N LEU A 169 -8.36 -20.59 -1.92
CA LEU A 169 -7.76 -21.14 -0.71
C LEU A 169 -8.82 -21.35 0.37
N SER A 170 -9.06 -22.59 0.77
CA SER A 170 -9.90 -22.91 1.93
C SER A 170 -9.29 -22.33 3.20
N CYS A 171 -10.13 -21.67 3.99
CA CYS A 171 -9.73 -20.98 5.20
C CYS A 171 -10.78 -21.08 6.32
N GLU A 172 -10.33 -20.84 7.55
CA GLU A 172 -11.20 -20.62 8.72
C GLU A 172 -11.10 -19.16 9.17
N VAL A 173 -12.24 -18.52 9.41
CA VAL A 173 -12.29 -17.13 9.86
C VAL A 173 -11.94 -17.03 11.33
N VAL A 174 -10.84 -16.33 11.66
CA VAL A 174 -10.41 -16.11 13.05
C VAL A 174 -10.74 -14.72 13.58
N LEU A 175 -10.90 -13.74 12.68
CA LEU A 175 -11.34 -12.39 13.01
C LEU A 175 -12.31 -11.88 11.96
N SER A 176 -13.40 -11.26 12.42
CA SER A 176 -14.35 -10.53 11.58
C SER A 176 -14.73 -9.25 12.30
N ARG A 177 -14.36 -8.09 11.74
CA ARG A 177 -14.56 -6.80 12.39
C ARG A 177 -15.02 -5.72 11.41
N PHE A 178 -16.13 -5.08 11.76
CA PHE A 178 -16.68 -3.95 10.99
C PHE A 178 -15.95 -2.65 11.30
N MET A 179 -15.39 -2.01 10.26
CA MET A 179 -14.59 -0.77 10.35
C MET A 179 -15.28 0.41 9.66
N GLY A 180 -16.60 0.32 9.41
CA GLY A 180 -17.38 1.35 8.76
C GLY A 180 -17.46 1.15 7.25
N HIS A 181 -16.46 1.63 6.50
CA HIS A 181 -16.46 1.54 5.04
C HIS A 181 -15.88 0.22 4.49
N TYR A 182 -15.30 -0.60 5.36
CA TYR A 182 -14.81 -1.94 5.05
C TYR A 182 -15.02 -2.89 6.23
N GLN A 183 -14.95 -4.18 5.94
CA GLN A 183 -14.85 -5.26 6.91
C GLN A 183 -13.41 -5.76 6.92
N ASN A 184 -12.82 -5.84 8.11
CA ASN A 184 -11.49 -6.42 8.29
C ASN A 184 -11.66 -7.88 8.71
N TYR A 185 -11.01 -8.77 7.96
CA TYR A 185 -10.97 -10.19 8.22
C TYR A 185 -9.54 -10.64 8.47
N GLN A 186 -9.40 -11.61 9.36
CA GLN A 186 -8.21 -12.45 9.41
C GLN A 186 -8.67 -13.89 9.33
N VAL A 187 -8.02 -14.68 8.48
CA VAL A 187 -8.36 -16.07 8.24
C VAL A 187 -7.11 -16.94 8.30
N MET A 188 -7.27 -18.19 8.72
CA MET A 188 -6.20 -19.19 8.71
C MET A 188 -6.33 -20.05 7.47
N VAL A 189 -5.28 -20.10 6.65
CA VAL A 189 -5.09 -21.05 5.55
C VAL A 189 -3.94 -21.97 5.94
N GLY A 190 -4.24 -23.23 6.24
CA GLY A 190 -3.25 -24.11 6.87
C GLY A 190 -2.74 -23.48 8.17
N ASP A 191 -1.42 -23.27 8.26
CA ASP A 191 -0.77 -22.64 9.41
C ASP A 191 -0.50 -21.13 9.21
N THR A 192 -0.94 -20.55 8.08
CA THR A 192 -0.66 -19.16 7.72
C THR A 192 -1.87 -18.24 7.93
N LEU A 193 -1.64 -17.11 8.60
CA LEU A 193 -2.65 -16.05 8.79
C LEU A 193 -2.70 -15.11 7.58
N ILE A 194 -3.87 -14.96 6.97
CA ILE A 194 -4.13 -14.04 5.87
C ILE A 194 -5.07 -12.93 6.34
N LYS A 195 -4.67 -11.68 6.11
CA LYS A 195 -5.48 -10.48 6.33
C LYS A 195 -6.25 -10.11 5.07
N ILE A 196 -7.51 -9.75 5.21
CA ILE A 196 -8.37 -9.34 4.10
C ILE A 196 -9.13 -8.06 4.47
N THR A 197 -9.22 -7.14 3.52
CA THR A 197 -9.94 -5.88 3.64
C THR A 197 -11.04 -5.84 2.58
N ASP A 198 -12.27 -6.13 3.00
CA ASP A 198 -13.43 -6.17 2.10
C ASP A 198 -14.20 -4.83 2.15
N PHE A 199 -14.10 -4.05 1.08
CA PHE A 199 -14.75 -2.73 0.97
C PHE A 199 -16.24 -2.83 0.68
N ASN A 200 -17.00 -1.86 1.19
CA ASN A 200 -18.45 -1.79 1.02
C ASN A 200 -19.18 -3.08 1.47
N PRO A 201 -19.03 -3.48 2.74
CA PRO A 201 -19.55 -4.76 3.24
C PRO A 201 -21.08 -4.86 3.21
N ARG A 202 -21.79 -3.74 2.99
CA ARG A 202 -23.26 -3.70 2.88
C ARG A 202 -23.78 -4.58 1.73
N THR A 203 -23.01 -4.74 0.66
CA THR A 203 -23.40 -5.53 -0.50
C THR A 203 -22.95 -6.99 -0.41
N HIS A 204 -22.17 -7.35 0.61
CA HIS A 204 -21.54 -8.67 0.71
C HIS A 204 -22.08 -9.46 1.90
N LYS A 205 -21.90 -10.78 1.84
CA LYS A 205 -22.18 -11.68 2.97
C LYS A 205 -21.12 -11.45 4.04
N ILE A 206 -21.55 -11.25 5.29
CA ILE A 206 -20.63 -11.16 6.43
C ILE A 206 -20.37 -12.54 7.00
N TYR A 207 -19.11 -12.95 6.98
CA TYR A 207 -18.63 -14.14 7.66
C TYR A 207 -18.31 -13.84 9.13
N ASN A 208 -18.57 -14.80 10.01
CA ASN A 208 -18.31 -14.72 11.44
C ASN A 208 -17.10 -15.55 11.82
N VAL A 209 -16.56 -15.31 13.02
CA VAL A 209 -15.46 -16.11 13.56
C VAL A 209 -15.91 -17.57 13.70
N GLY A 210 -15.08 -18.51 13.23
CA GLY A 210 -15.36 -19.94 13.15
C GLY A 210 -16.05 -20.40 11.86
N ASP A 211 -16.43 -19.47 10.98
CA ASP A 211 -16.97 -19.86 9.66
C ASP A 211 -15.85 -20.45 8.78
N HIS A 212 -16.18 -21.53 8.08
CA HIS A 212 -15.38 -22.02 6.97
C HIS A 212 -15.75 -21.28 5.69
N ALA A 213 -14.74 -20.76 5.01
CA ALA A 213 -14.88 -20.00 3.78
C ALA A 213 -13.70 -20.27 2.84
N PHE A 214 -13.67 -19.57 1.71
CA PHE A 214 -12.53 -19.53 0.81
C PHE A 214 -12.04 -18.10 0.63
N VAL A 215 -10.72 -17.94 0.63
CA VAL A 215 -10.06 -16.75 0.10
C VAL A 215 -10.14 -16.82 -1.41
N ASP A 216 -10.82 -15.85 -1.99
CA ASP A 216 -11.05 -15.70 -3.43
C ASP A 216 -10.28 -14.48 -3.93
N PHE A 217 -9.47 -14.70 -4.95
CA PHE A 217 -8.69 -13.70 -5.69
C PHE A 217 -8.41 -14.26 -7.08
N THR A 218 -8.10 -13.38 -8.02
CA THR A 218 -7.74 -13.73 -9.39
C THR A 218 -6.23 -13.77 -9.57
N LYS A 219 -5.76 -14.50 -10.59
CA LYS A 219 -4.33 -14.65 -10.87
C LYS A 219 -3.59 -13.35 -11.19
N ASP A 220 -4.32 -12.29 -11.57
CA ASP A 220 -3.78 -10.97 -11.91
C ASP A 220 -3.77 -10.02 -10.68
N GLU A 221 -4.38 -10.42 -9.56
CA GLU A 221 -4.46 -9.62 -8.32
C GLU A 221 -3.31 -9.92 -7.34
N VAL A 222 -2.40 -10.81 -7.72
CA VAL A 222 -1.21 -11.23 -6.96
C VAL A 222 0.07 -10.87 -7.70
N HIS A 223 1.16 -10.71 -6.95
CA HIS A 223 2.49 -10.46 -7.51
C HIS A 223 3.47 -11.53 -7.06
N VAL A 224 4.29 -12.04 -7.99
CA VAL A 224 5.32 -13.05 -7.70
C VAL A 224 6.67 -12.34 -7.55
N LEU A 225 7.34 -12.58 -6.42
CA LEU A 225 8.70 -12.12 -6.11
C LEU A 225 9.76 -13.13 -6.54
#